data_AF-A0A3B3WZ17-F1
#
_entry.id   AF-A0A3B3WZ17-F1
#
_cell.length_a   1.000
_cell.length_b   1.000
_cell.length_c   1.000
_cell.angle_alpha   90.00
_cell.angle_beta   90.00
_cell.angle_gamma   90.00
#
_symmetry.space_group_name_H-M   'P 1'
#
loop_
_entity.id
_entity.type
_entity.pdbx_description
1 polymer ?
#
loop_
_entity_poly.entity_id
_entity_poly.type
_entity_poly.pdbx_seq_one_letter_code
_entity_poly.pdbx_strand_id
1 'polypeptide(L)'
;VLYDGLCPICMTEIRFLQFLQRNQPGKVHFIDISKPGYNGAKYNDVTYEMAMEEMTVIDEKDEVHRGVPAFAVMYGAVGLGWLGRFMMWSPVRPFMDKSYAIFARNRLKWTGRAEDCTTGRCE
;
A
#
# COMPACT_ATOMS: atom_id res chain seq x y z
N VAL A 1 -6.14 4.32 -0.07
CA VAL A 1 -4.79 3.72 -0.12
C VAL A 1 -3.99 4.21 1.07
N LEU A 2 -3.63 3.32 1.98
CA LEU A 2 -2.77 3.63 3.13
C LEU A 2 -1.33 3.29 2.74
N TYR A 3 -0.43 4.27 2.81
CA TYR A 3 0.95 4.09 2.36
C TYR A 3 1.95 4.69 3.36
N ASP A 4 3.17 4.16 3.34
CA ASP A 4 4.29 4.67 4.14
C ASP A 4 5.04 5.78 3.38
N GLY A 5 4.88 7.04 3.82
CA GLY A 5 5.54 8.20 3.23
C GLY A 5 7.05 8.26 3.44
N LEU A 6 7.60 7.50 4.38
CA LEU A 6 9.05 7.39 4.59
C LEU A 6 9.67 6.33 3.69
N CYS A 7 8.89 5.56 2.93
CA CYS A 7 9.38 4.48 2.07
C CYS A 7 9.59 5.03 0.65
N PRO A 8 10.84 5.17 0.14
CA PRO A 8 11.10 5.77 -1.17
C PRO A 8 10.44 5.01 -2.33
N ILE A 9 10.41 3.68 -2.22
CA ILE A 9 9.78 2.80 -3.21
C ILE A 9 8.26 3.02 -3.22
N CYS A 10 7.66 3.01 -2.04
CA CYS A 10 6.23 3.24 -1.85
C CYS A 10 5.83 4.64 -2.36
N MET A 11 6.61 5.67 -2.03
CA MET A 11 6.40 7.03 -2.52
C MET A 11 6.49 7.15 -4.04
N THR A 12 7.41 6.41 -4.68
CA THR A 12 7.55 6.40 -6.14
C THR A 12 6.28 5.82 -6.79
N GLU A 13 5.77 4.72 -6.24
CA GLU A 13 4.51 4.12 -6.68
C GLU A 13 3.32 5.06 -6.48
N ILE A 14 3.17 5.64 -5.29
CA ILE A 14 2.07 6.59 -5.01
C ILE A 14 2.11 7.80 -5.94
N ARG A 15 3.28 8.37 -6.21
CA ARG A 15 3.42 9.49 -7.17
C ARG A 15 2.99 9.10 -8.58
N PHE A 16 3.35 7.90 -9.02
CA PHE A 16 2.92 7.37 -10.31
C PHE A 16 1.40 7.21 -10.38
N LEU A 17 0.78 6.66 -9.33
CA LEU A 17 -0.67 6.51 -9.25
C LEU A 17 -1.40 7.85 -9.20
N GLN A 18 -0.90 8.81 -8.43
CA GLN A 18 -1.41 10.18 -8.41
C GLN A 18 -1.35 10.83 -9.78
N PHE A 19 -0.27 10.59 -10.54
CA PHE A 19 -0.16 11.08 -11.91
C PHE A 19 -1.21 10.44 -12.83
N LEU A 20 -1.41 9.12 -12.77
CA LEU A 20 -2.43 8.43 -13.57
C LEU A 20 -3.86 8.86 -13.22
N GLN A 21 -4.14 9.08 -11.94
CA GLN A 21 -5.45 9.53 -11.47
C GLN A 21 -5.86 10.90 -12.04
N ARG A 22 -4.91 11.78 -12.38
CA ARG A 22 -5.24 13.12 -12.94
C ARG A 22 -6.13 13.04 -14.18
N ASN A 23 -6.05 11.92 -14.92
CA ASN A 23 -6.80 11.69 -16.14
C ASN A 23 -8.01 10.76 -15.93
N GLN A 24 -8.38 10.44 -14.68
CA GLN A 24 -9.46 9.53 -14.31
C GLN A 24 -10.59 10.26 -13.57
N PRO A 25 -11.86 9.87 -13.76
CA PRO A 25 -12.99 10.46 -13.04
C PRO A 25 -13.10 10.02 -11.55
N GLY A 26 -12.22 9.11 -11.08
CA GLY A 26 -12.20 8.60 -9.71
C GLY A 26 -11.23 9.36 -8.78
N LYS A 27 -11.57 9.47 -7.49
CA LYS A 27 -10.69 10.05 -6.46
C LYS A 27 -10.15 8.95 -5.56
N VAL A 28 -8.95 8.46 -5.84
CA VAL A 28 -8.22 7.64 -4.85
C VAL A 28 -7.68 8.57 -3.77
N HIS A 29 -8.00 8.24 -2.52
CA HIS A 29 -7.46 8.92 -1.36
C HIS A 29 -6.16 8.23 -0.93
N PHE A 30 -5.05 8.95 -1.03
CA PHE A 30 -3.74 8.51 -0.58
C PHE A 30 -3.47 9.07 0.82
N ILE A 31 -3.41 8.19 1.81
CA ILE A 31 -3.23 8.53 3.22
C ILE A 31 -1.86 8.05 3.66
N ASP A 32 -1.05 9.00 4.13
CA ASP A 32 0.28 8.73 4.65
C ASP A 32 0.20 8.28 6.12
N ILE A 33 0.61 7.04 6.39
CA ILE A 33 0.56 6.44 7.73
C ILE A 33 1.74 6.86 8.60
N SER A 34 2.84 7.36 8.01
CA SER A 34 4.01 7.78 8.78
C SER A 34 3.80 9.10 9.52
N LYS A 35 2.77 9.86 9.14
CA LYS A 35 2.44 11.13 9.81
C LYS A 35 1.98 10.87 11.25
N PRO A 36 2.41 11.70 12.22
CA PRO A 36 2.06 11.54 13.63
C PRO A 36 0.55 11.65 13.91
N GLY A 37 -0.21 12.27 13.00
CA GLY A 37 -1.66 12.40 13.07
C GLY A 37 -2.45 11.21 12.51
N TYR A 38 -1.81 10.14 12.05
CA TYR A 38 -2.52 8.96 11.55
C TYR A 38 -3.33 8.28 12.68
N ASN A 39 -4.64 8.15 12.46
CA ASN A 39 -5.57 7.51 13.39
C ASN A 39 -6.35 6.40 12.65
N GLY A 40 -6.07 5.15 13.00
CA GLY A 40 -6.67 3.96 12.39
C GLY A 40 -8.19 3.87 12.54
N ALA A 41 -8.77 4.44 13.61
CA ALA A 41 -10.22 4.44 13.82
C ALA A 41 -10.99 5.22 12.73
N LYS A 42 -10.31 6.11 11.98
CA LYS A 42 -10.90 6.81 10.83
C LYS A 42 -10.85 5.98 9.53
N TYR A 43 -10.18 4.84 9.56
CA TYR A 43 -9.83 4.03 8.39
C TYR A 43 -10.06 2.55 8.71
N ASN A 44 -11.28 2.21 9.13
CA ASN A 44 -11.75 0.83 9.36
C ASN A 44 -10.91 0.06 10.39
N ASP A 45 -10.51 0.76 11.45
CA ASP A 45 -9.66 0.24 12.53
C ASP A 45 -8.31 -0.33 12.07
N VAL A 46 -7.85 0.06 10.86
CA VAL A 46 -6.52 -0.29 10.39
C VAL A 46 -5.49 0.47 11.22
N THR A 47 -4.80 -0.23 12.12
CA THR A 47 -3.77 0.40 12.95
C THR A 47 -2.53 0.75 12.13
N TYR A 48 -1.67 1.61 12.70
CA TYR A 48 -0.39 1.93 12.07
C TYR A 48 0.42 0.65 11.82
N GLU A 49 0.45 -0.26 12.78
CA GLU A 49 1.18 -1.52 12.72
C GLU A 49 0.64 -2.42 11.60
N MET A 50 -0.68 -2.50 11.44
CA MET A 50 -1.31 -3.26 10.36
C MET A 50 -0.94 -2.73 8.97
N ALA A 51 -1.02 -1.41 8.79
CA ALA A 51 -0.63 -0.75 7.53
C ALA A 51 0.90 -0.74 7.31
N MET A 52 1.67 -0.82 8.40
CA MET A 52 3.13 -0.92 8.37
C MET A 52 3.61 -2.35 8.12
N GLU A 53 2.80 -3.36 8.38
CA GLU A 53 3.11 -4.75 8.03
C GLU A 53 3.02 -4.96 6.51
N GLU A 54 1.91 -4.54 5.91
CA GLU A 54 1.65 -4.74 4.49
C GLU A 54 0.75 -3.66 3.87
N MET A 55 0.81 -3.58 2.55
CA MET A 55 0.03 -2.63 1.75
C MET A 55 -1.44 -2.83 2.06
N THR A 56 -2.10 -1.73 2.45
CA THR A 56 -3.50 -1.78 2.84
C THR A 56 -4.31 -0.75 2.05
N VAL A 57 -5.42 -1.20 1.49
CA VAL A 57 -6.34 -0.37 0.69
C VAL A 57 -7.75 -0.62 1.17
N ILE A 58 -8.47 0.47 1.40
CA ILE A 58 -9.91 0.45 1.70
C ILE A 58 -10.59 0.83 0.40
N ASP A 59 -11.52 -0.01 -0.06
CA ASP A 59 -12.26 0.24 -1.29
C ASP A 59 -13.53 1.08 -1.06
N GLU A 60 -14.31 1.31 -2.11
CA GLU A 60 -15.54 2.11 -2.05
C GLU A 60 -16.68 1.46 -1.25
N LYS A 61 -16.53 0.18 -0.88
CA LYS A 61 -17.49 -0.59 -0.07
C LYS A 61 -17.03 -0.74 1.39
N ASP A 62 -16.01 0.02 1.79
CA ASP A 62 -15.39 -0.08 3.11
C ASP A 62 -14.75 -1.46 3.39
N GLU A 63 -14.40 -2.22 2.34
CA GLU A 63 -13.67 -3.48 2.49
C GLU A 63 -12.16 -3.22 2.57
N VAL A 64 -11.51 -3.84 3.56
CA VAL A 64 -10.07 -3.73 3.78
C VAL A 64 -9.34 -4.83 3.01
N HIS A 65 -8.58 -4.42 2.00
CA HIS A 65 -7.72 -5.27 1.20
C HIS A 65 -6.26 -5.14 1.69
N ARG A 66 -5.58 -6.27 1.91
CA ARG A 66 -4.20 -6.30 2.42
C ARG A 66 -3.28 -7.16 1.57
N GLY A 67 -2.05 -6.69 1.34
CA GLY A 67 -1.04 -7.36 0.51
C GLY A 67 -1.31 -7.23 -0.99
N VAL A 68 -1.08 -8.28 -1.77
CA VAL A 68 -1.29 -8.28 -3.25
C VAL A 68 -2.70 -7.89 -3.72
N PRO A 69 -3.83 -8.28 -3.08
CA PRO A 69 -5.16 -7.79 -3.45
C PRO A 69 -5.27 -6.26 -3.30
N ALA A 70 -4.61 -5.67 -2.31
CA ALA A 70 -4.59 -4.22 -2.12
C ALA A 70 -3.98 -3.51 -3.35
N PHE A 71 -2.90 -4.06 -3.92
CA PHE A 71 -2.33 -3.58 -5.18
C PHE A 71 -3.32 -3.72 -6.34
N ALA A 72 -4.03 -4.84 -6.45
CA ALA A 72 -5.01 -5.03 -7.50
C ALA A 72 -6.16 -4.00 -7.43
N VAL A 73 -6.66 -3.71 -6.23
CA VAL A 73 -7.68 -2.66 -6.00
C VAL A 73 -7.11 -1.28 -6.35
N MET A 74 -5.92 -0.97 -5.84
CA MET A 74 -5.25 0.31 -6.08
C MET A 74 -5.00 0.58 -7.56
N TYR A 75 -4.47 -0.39 -8.30
CA TYR A 75 -4.25 -0.27 -9.75
C TYR A 75 -5.56 -0.21 -10.52
N GLY A 76 -6.57 -0.99 -10.11
CA GLY A 76 -7.91 -0.92 -10.67
C GLY A 76 -8.51 0.49 -10.60
N ALA A 77 -8.35 1.17 -9.46
CA ALA A 77 -8.90 2.50 -9.24
C ALA A 77 -8.28 3.61 -10.11
N VAL A 78 -7.06 3.40 -10.63
CA VAL A 78 -6.40 4.33 -11.57
C VAL A 78 -6.47 3.86 -13.04
N GLY A 79 -7.34 2.88 -13.34
CA GLY A 79 -7.57 2.33 -14.68
C GLY A 79 -6.51 1.34 -15.18
N LEU A 80 -5.65 0.86 -14.29
CA LEU A 80 -4.73 -0.26 -14.55
C LEU A 80 -5.34 -1.60 -14.10
N GLY A 81 -6.66 -1.77 -14.23
CA GLY A 81 -7.37 -2.99 -13.81
C GLY A 81 -6.86 -4.27 -14.50
N TRP A 82 -6.29 -4.17 -15.70
CA TRP A 82 -5.64 -5.29 -16.38
C TRP A 82 -4.42 -5.81 -15.61
N LEU A 83 -3.64 -4.91 -15.00
CA LEU A 83 -2.48 -5.26 -14.18
C LEU A 83 -2.92 -5.92 -12.88
N GLY A 84 -3.96 -5.37 -12.23
CA GLY A 84 -4.59 -5.99 -11.06
C GLY A 84 -5.08 -7.40 -11.37
N ARG A 85 -5.74 -7.60 -12.52
CA ARG A 85 -6.20 -8.94 -12.96
C ARG A 85 -5.03 -9.90 -13.20
N PHE A 86 -3.93 -9.43 -13.78
CA PHE A 86 -2.73 -10.24 -13.97
C PHE A 86 -2.12 -10.67 -12.62
N MET A 87 -2.02 -9.76 -11.65
CA MET A 87 -1.53 -10.07 -10.30
C MET A 87 -2.44 -11.05 -9.55
N MET A 88 -3.75 -10.97 -9.77
CA MET A 88 -4.76 -11.86 -9.17
C MET A 88 -4.91 -13.20 -9.88
N TRP A 89 -4.24 -13.41 -11.02
CA TRP A 89 -4.39 -14.63 -11.79
C TRP A 89 -3.84 -15.83 -11.02
N SER A 90 -4.63 -16.89 -10.85
CA SER A 90 -4.33 -18.04 -9.97
C SER A 90 -2.90 -18.61 -10.10
N PRO A 91 -2.31 -18.77 -11.31
CA PRO A 91 -0.93 -19.24 -11.44
C PRO A 91 0.13 -18.22 -11.00
N VAL A 92 -0.16 -16.92 -11.12
CA VAL A 92 0.76 -15.81 -10.84
C VAL A 92 0.66 -15.34 -9.39
N ARG A 93 -0.53 -15.39 -8.83
CA ARG A 93 -0.86 -14.94 -7.48
C ARG A 93 0.07 -15.48 -6.39
N PRO A 94 0.33 -16.80 -6.27
CA PRO A 94 1.20 -17.32 -5.21
C PRO A 94 2.64 -16.84 -5.35
N PHE A 95 3.10 -16.60 -6.59
CA PHE A 95 4.42 -16.02 -6.83
C PHE A 95 4.49 -14.56 -6.38
N MET A 96 3.45 -13.78 -6.69
CA MET A 96 3.33 -12.38 -6.26
C MET A 96 3.23 -12.27 -4.73
N ASP A 97 2.44 -13.11 -4.08
CA ASP A 97 2.32 -13.12 -2.62
C ASP A 97 3.67 -13.43 -1.96
N LYS A 98 4.40 -14.41 -2.48
CA LYS A 98 5.72 -14.79 -1.93
C LYS A 98 6.76 -13.69 -2.14
N SER A 99 6.84 -13.11 -3.34
CA SER A 99 7.79 -12.04 -3.64
C SER A 99 7.47 -10.79 -2.82
N TYR A 100 6.20 -10.44 -2.70
CA TYR A 100 5.73 -9.33 -1.90
C TYR A 100 6.00 -9.54 -0.41
N ALA A 101 5.75 -10.73 0.15
CA ALA A 101 6.03 -11.03 1.55
C ALA A 101 7.53 -10.96 1.89
N ILE A 102 8.42 -11.27 0.94
CA ILE A 102 9.87 -11.07 1.11
C ILE A 102 10.19 -9.58 1.11
N PHE A 103 9.65 -8.82 0.16
CA PHE A 103 9.83 -7.38 0.11
C PHE A 103 9.32 -6.70 1.39
N ALA A 104 8.08 -6.95 1.80
CA ALA A 104 7.46 -6.33 2.97
C ALA A 104 8.29 -6.54 4.24
N ARG A 105 8.78 -7.76 4.46
CA ARG A 105 9.66 -8.09 5.60
C ARG A 105 11.03 -7.42 5.55
N ASN A 106 11.58 -7.21 4.35
CA ASN A 106 12.91 -6.63 4.17
C ASN A 106 12.87 -5.14 3.83
N ARG A 107 11.70 -4.52 3.69
CA ARG A 107 11.56 -3.17 3.11
C ARG A 107 12.37 -2.15 3.89
N LEU A 108 12.32 -2.19 5.23
CA LEU A 108 13.09 -1.30 6.10
C LEU A 108 14.59 -1.44 5.86
N LYS A 109 15.09 -2.68 5.78
CA LYS A 109 16.50 -2.95 5.53
C LYS A 109 16.93 -2.51 4.13
N TRP A 110 16.12 -2.81 3.11
CA TRP A 110 16.43 -2.48 1.71
C TRP A 110 16.31 -0.99 1.41
N THR A 111 15.51 -0.25 2.17
CA THR A 111 15.41 1.21 2.07
C THR A 111 16.33 1.95 3.03
N GLY A 112 17.24 1.26 3.74
CA GLY A 112 18.21 1.89 4.65
C GLY A 112 17.63 2.40 5.97
N ARG A 113 16.41 1.97 6.34
CA ARG A 113 15.62 2.43 7.49
C ARG A 113 15.54 1.39 8.62
N ALA A 114 16.50 0.48 8.71
CA ALA A 114 16.48 -0.56 9.73
C ALA A 114 16.58 0.01 11.16
N GLU A 115 17.21 1.18 11.31
CA GLU A 115 17.45 1.84 12.61
C GLU A 115 16.44 2.95 12.92
N ASP A 116 15.60 3.35 11.94
CA ASP A 116 14.67 4.48 12.08
C ASP A 116 13.36 4.11 12.81
N CYS A 117 13.16 2.83 13.12
CA CYS A 117 11.95 2.32 13.76
C CYS A 117 12.25 1.84 15.20
N THR A 118 12.81 2.72 16.03
CA THR A 118 13.26 2.38 17.40
C THR A 118 12.17 2.53 18.47
N THR A 119 11.09 3.28 18.21
CA THR A 119 10.06 3.64 19.20
C THR A 119 8.66 3.10 18.86
N GLY A 120 8.58 2.03 18.07
CA GLY A 120 7.29 1.46 17.62
C GLY A 120 6.62 2.23 16.48
N ARG A 121 7.17 3.38 16.09
CA ARG A 121 6.92 4.05 14.80
C ARG A 121 8.25 4.29 14.10
N CYS A 122 8.21 4.29 12.78
CA CYS A 122 9.31 4.77 11.95
C CYS A 122 9.14 6.28 11.76
N GLU A 123 10.16 7.05 12.10
CA GLU A 123 10.21 8.52 11.95
C GLU A 123 11.29 8.96 10.96
#